data_AF-A0A327W045-F1
#
_entry.id   AF-A0A327W045-F1
#
_cell.length_a   1.000
_cell.length_b   1.000
_cell.length_c   1.000
_cell.angle_alpha   90.00
_cell.angle_beta   90.00
_cell.angle_gamma   90.00
#
_symmetry.space_group_name_H-M   'P 1'
#
loop_
_entity.id
_entity.type
_entity.pdbx_description
1 polymer ?
#
loop_
_entity_poly.entity_id
_entity_poly.type
_entity_poly.pdbx_seq_one_letter_code
_entity_poly.pdbx_strand_id
1 'polypeptide(L)'
;MIIFKNITDHINTWDAHSKGTFRSGHDLIIPYINLELMENNPISSNTCVIDFSYLVFREVQEMQEGEKGNSIYFQGKPSASVNPLLLNEYVIINSWRDSTEIELKISCHTIDLYVNDDFNFRSREHPFVPYDTPKWKANMDNEKIERFFLRESFDHVLKYLK
;
A
#
# COMPACT_ATOMS: atom_id res chain seq x y z
N MET A 1 -11.69 -12.00 5.70
CA MET A 1 -10.94 -10.86 5.18
C MET A 1 -11.43 -10.66 3.76
N ILE A 2 -11.61 -9.43 3.29
CA ILE A 2 -11.99 -9.18 1.90
C ILE A 2 -10.70 -9.00 1.08
N ILE A 3 -10.64 -9.67 -0.08
CA ILE A 3 -9.45 -9.68 -0.92
C ILE A 3 -9.84 -9.21 -2.33
N PHE A 4 -9.19 -8.15 -2.80
CA PHE A 4 -9.27 -7.67 -4.18
C PHE A 4 -7.97 -8.08 -4.87
N LYS A 5 -8.06 -9.00 -5.82
CA LYS A 5 -6.89 -9.62 -6.46
C LYS A 5 -6.67 -9.15 -7.88
N ASN A 6 -5.41 -9.22 -8.31
CA ASN A 6 -4.99 -8.97 -9.69
C ASN A 6 -5.46 -7.62 -10.22
N ILE A 7 -5.22 -6.57 -9.43
CA ILE A 7 -5.45 -5.21 -9.89
C ILE A 7 -4.34 -4.91 -10.91
N THR A 8 -4.73 -4.84 -12.18
CA THR A 8 -3.82 -4.63 -13.32
C THR A 8 -3.72 -3.18 -13.76
N ASP A 9 -4.42 -2.28 -13.07
CA ASP A 9 -4.42 -0.85 -13.31
C ASP A 9 -3.88 -0.11 -12.10
N HIS A 10 -3.52 1.17 -12.29
CA HIS A 10 -3.01 2.04 -11.24
C HIS A 10 -3.97 2.13 -10.05
N ILE A 11 -3.45 1.85 -8.85
CA ILE A 11 -4.17 2.09 -7.60
C ILE A 11 -3.94 3.54 -7.21
N ASN A 12 -4.79 4.44 -7.71
CA ASN A 12 -4.72 5.86 -7.39
C ASN A 12 -5.08 6.10 -5.92
N THR A 13 -4.07 6.51 -5.13
CA THR A 13 -4.17 6.79 -3.70
C THR A 13 -3.61 8.16 -3.38
N TRP A 14 -4.21 8.90 -2.46
CA TRP A 14 -3.78 10.27 -2.15
C TRP A 14 -3.09 10.42 -0.79
N ASP A 15 -3.57 9.72 0.23
CA ASP A 15 -3.04 9.76 1.59
C ASP A 15 -3.03 8.35 2.18
N ALA A 16 -1.88 7.94 2.70
CA ALA A 16 -1.67 6.59 3.22
C ALA A 16 -0.49 6.57 4.21
N HIS A 17 -0.74 6.10 5.43
CA HIS A 17 0.28 6.03 6.48
C HIS A 17 0.79 4.60 6.67
N SER A 18 2.11 4.45 6.74
CA SER A 18 2.74 3.15 6.95
C SER A 18 3.94 3.26 7.91
N LYS A 19 4.22 2.17 8.62
CA LYS A 19 5.42 2.07 9.47
C LYS A 19 6.61 1.42 8.76
N GLY A 20 6.43 1.00 7.51
CA GLY A 20 7.47 0.35 6.72
C GLY A 20 6.91 -0.70 5.77
N THR A 21 7.81 -1.45 5.16
CA THR A 21 7.48 -2.49 4.19
C THR A 21 7.97 -3.85 4.68
N PHE A 22 7.30 -4.90 4.24
CA PHE A 22 7.63 -6.29 4.56
C PHE A 22 7.87 -7.06 3.28
N ARG A 23 8.91 -7.89 3.26
CA ARG A 23 9.25 -8.72 2.10
C ARG A 23 8.95 -10.19 2.37
N SER A 24 8.31 -10.85 1.41
CA SER A 24 8.08 -12.30 1.40
C SER A 24 8.49 -12.85 0.03
N GLY A 25 9.68 -13.44 -0.07
CA GLY A 25 10.21 -13.90 -1.37
C GLY A 25 10.41 -12.73 -2.35
N HIS A 26 9.62 -12.72 -3.42
CA HIS A 26 9.58 -11.66 -4.44
C HIS A 26 8.43 -10.68 -4.24
N ASP A 27 7.65 -10.81 -3.17
CA ASP A 27 6.53 -9.92 -2.91
C ASP A 27 6.92 -8.84 -1.90
N LEU A 28 6.34 -7.66 -2.10
CA LEU A 28 6.43 -6.53 -1.17
C LEU A 28 5.04 -6.26 -0.60
N ILE A 29 4.95 -6.26 0.71
CA ILE A 29 3.71 -6.01 1.46
C ILE A 29 3.86 -4.68 2.17
N ILE A 30 2.91 -3.78 1.94
CA ILE A 30 2.87 -2.47 2.56
C ILE A 30 1.57 -2.36 3.37
N PRO A 31 1.65 -2.42 4.71
CA PRO A 31 0.53 -2.10 5.57
C PRO A 31 0.25 -0.60 5.55
N TYR A 32 -0.99 -0.26 5.28
CA TYR A 32 -1.49 1.10 5.30
C TYR A 32 -2.60 1.29 6.32
N ILE A 33 -2.58 2.46 6.94
CA ILE A 33 -3.68 3.00 7.73
C ILE A 33 -4.24 4.22 7.01
N ASN A 34 -5.57 4.32 6.99
CA ASN A 34 -6.33 5.37 6.31
C ASN A 34 -5.99 5.49 4.81
N LEU A 35 -5.83 4.36 4.12
CA LEU A 35 -5.59 4.35 2.67
C LEU A 35 -6.80 4.97 1.95
N GLU A 36 -6.63 6.16 1.38
CA GLU A 36 -7.68 6.81 0.60
C GLU A 36 -7.58 6.40 -0.87
N LEU A 37 -8.62 5.74 -1.38
CA LEU A 37 -8.80 5.45 -2.80
C LEU A 37 -9.51 6.62 -3.47
N MET A 38 -8.94 7.13 -4.56
CA MET A 38 -9.54 8.21 -5.34
C MET A 38 -10.78 7.73 -6.13
N GLU A 39 -11.57 8.67 -6.64
CA GLU A 39 -12.64 8.38 -7.60
C GLU A 39 -12.07 7.66 -8.84
N ASN A 40 -12.85 6.75 -9.44
CA ASN A 40 -12.44 5.90 -10.56
C ASN A 40 -11.24 4.97 -10.26
N ASN A 41 -11.05 4.58 -9.00
CA ASN A 41 -10.10 3.53 -8.64
C ASN A 41 -10.65 2.17 -9.09
N PRO A 42 -9.81 1.22 -9.55
CA PRO A 42 -10.26 -0.12 -9.97
C PRO A 42 -11.04 -0.90 -8.90
N ILE A 43 -10.91 -0.50 -7.63
CA ILE A 43 -11.57 -1.14 -6.48
C ILE A 43 -12.91 -0.47 -6.13
N SER A 44 -13.04 0.84 -6.35
CA SER A 44 -14.23 1.63 -6.01
C SER A 44 -14.39 2.78 -7.00
N SER A 45 -15.59 2.92 -7.56
CA SER A 45 -15.92 4.05 -8.42
C SER A 45 -15.94 5.39 -7.67
N ASN A 46 -16.19 5.36 -6.37
CA ASN A 46 -16.28 6.54 -5.50
C ASN A 46 -15.05 6.64 -4.59
N THR A 47 -14.72 7.87 -4.19
CA THR A 47 -13.71 8.09 -3.15
C THR A 47 -14.07 7.35 -1.86
N CYS A 48 -13.14 6.55 -1.35
CA CYS A 48 -13.32 5.82 -0.10
C CYS A 48 -12.05 5.75 0.73
N VAL A 49 -12.21 5.79 2.06
CA VAL A 49 -11.09 5.65 2.99
C VAL A 49 -11.10 4.27 3.63
N ILE A 50 -9.93 3.64 3.66
CA ILE A 50 -9.72 2.32 4.21
C ILE A 50 -8.92 2.39 5.51
N ASP A 51 -9.57 2.13 6.65
CA ASP A 51 -8.95 2.24 7.98
C ASP A 51 -7.70 1.36 8.13
N PHE A 52 -7.75 0.08 7.71
CA PHE A 52 -6.63 -0.86 7.76
C PHE A 52 -6.57 -1.70 6.48
N SER A 53 -5.43 -1.70 5.80
CA SER A 53 -5.23 -2.46 4.57
C SER A 53 -3.80 -2.90 4.33
N TYR A 54 -3.63 -3.96 3.54
CA TYR A 54 -2.34 -4.34 3.00
C TYR A 54 -2.37 -4.22 1.48
N LEU A 55 -1.50 -3.39 0.92
CA LEU A 55 -1.16 -3.42 -0.49
C LEU A 55 -0.02 -4.41 -0.71
N VAL A 56 -0.24 -5.39 -1.58
CA VAL A 56 0.73 -6.45 -1.86
C VAL A 56 1.13 -6.38 -3.33
N PHE A 57 2.38 -6.00 -3.56
CA PHE A 57 3.01 -6.01 -4.87
C PHE A 57 3.62 -7.38 -5.10
N ARG A 58 3.16 -8.08 -6.14
CA ARG A 58 3.53 -9.46 -6.43
C ARG A 58 4.62 -9.53 -7.48
N GLU A 59 5.57 -10.42 -7.28
CA GLU A 59 6.70 -10.63 -8.20
C GLU A 59 7.45 -9.32 -8.52
N VAL A 60 7.76 -8.57 -7.47
CA VAL A 60 8.53 -7.31 -7.54
C VAL A 60 9.89 -7.56 -8.17
N GLN A 61 10.22 -6.73 -9.14
CA GLN A 61 11.50 -6.74 -9.85
C GLN A 61 12.42 -5.65 -9.31
N GLU A 62 11.87 -4.45 -9.14
CA GLU A 62 12.61 -3.24 -8.82
C GLU A 62 11.81 -2.35 -7.86
N MET A 63 12.52 -1.71 -6.94
CA MET A 63 11.99 -0.65 -6.07
C MET A 63 12.98 0.52 -6.08
N GLN A 64 12.50 1.73 -6.28
CA GLN A 64 13.31 2.95 -6.36
C GLN A 64 12.71 4.04 -5.48
N GLU A 65 13.53 4.73 -4.70
CA GLU A 65 13.09 5.88 -3.89
C GLU A 65 13.07 7.17 -4.71
N GLY A 66 11.89 7.72 -4.97
CA GLY A 66 11.68 8.86 -5.88
C GLY A 66 12.21 8.61 -7.29
N GLU A 67 12.17 9.65 -8.14
CA GLU A 67 12.63 9.52 -9.54
C GLU A 67 14.15 9.34 -9.67
N LYS A 68 14.92 9.80 -8.68
CA LYS A 68 16.40 9.88 -8.72
C LYS A 68 17.12 9.00 -7.71
N GLY A 69 16.39 8.25 -6.88
CA GLY A 69 17.02 7.37 -5.89
C GLY A 69 17.65 6.14 -6.52
N ASN A 70 18.39 5.41 -5.70
CA ASN A 70 19.01 4.15 -6.09
C ASN A 70 17.95 3.05 -6.17
N SER A 71 18.01 2.28 -7.25
CA SER A 71 17.15 1.11 -7.42
C SER A 71 17.65 -0.10 -6.63
N ILE A 72 16.73 -0.78 -5.97
CA ILE A 72 16.89 -2.07 -5.32
C ILE A 72 16.22 -3.13 -6.19
N TYR A 73 16.99 -4.09 -6.67
CA TYR A 73 16.49 -5.18 -7.51
C TYR A 73 16.29 -6.46 -6.70
N PHE A 74 15.14 -7.11 -6.89
CA PHE A 74 14.73 -8.28 -6.10
C PHE A 74 15.20 -9.60 -6.72
N GLN A 75 15.45 -9.63 -8.03
CA GLN A 75 15.93 -10.79 -8.81
C GLN A 75 17.25 -10.52 -9.57
N GLY A 76 18.02 -9.50 -9.14
CA GLY A 76 19.16 -8.99 -9.90
C GLY A 76 18.72 -8.01 -10.99
N LYS A 77 19.68 -7.28 -11.60
CA LYS A 77 19.34 -6.32 -12.66
C LYS A 77 18.75 -7.08 -13.85
N PRO A 78 17.52 -6.76 -14.29
CA PRO A 78 16.97 -7.39 -15.49
C PRO A 78 17.86 -7.08 -16.69
N SER A 79 18.03 -8.04 -17.61
CA SER A 79 18.54 -7.72 -18.94
C SER A 79 17.58 -6.71 -19.59
N ALA A 80 18.10 -5.76 -20.37
CA ALA A 80 17.39 -4.58 -20.91
C ALA A 80 16.09 -4.83 -21.72
N SER A 81 15.59 -6.06 -21.79
CA SER A 81 14.24 -6.39 -22.25
C SER A 81 13.21 -5.96 -21.21
N VAL A 82 12.54 -4.85 -21.47
CA VAL A 82 11.32 -4.43 -20.77
C VAL A 82 10.29 -5.55 -20.93
N ASN A 83 9.96 -6.26 -19.85
CA ASN A 83 8.84 -7.20 -19.87
C ASN A 83 7.55 -6.35 -19.96
N PRO A 84 6.77 -6.44 -21.05
CA PRO A 84 5.60 -5.57 -21.28
C PRO A 84 4.47 -5.80 -20.27
N LEU A 85 4.56 -6.81 -19.42
CA LEU A 85 3.57 -7.14 -18.38
C LEU A 85 3.88 -6.49 -17.02
N LEU A 86 4.93 -5.68 -16.91
CA LEU A 86 5.27 -5.02 -15.65
C LEU A 86 4.45 -3.76 -15.42
N LEU A 87 3.76 -3.73 -14.29
CA LEU A 87 3.15 -2.53 -13.71
C LEU A 87 4.22 -1.71 -13.02
N ASN A 88 4.18 -0.40 -13.21
CA ASN A 88 5.01 0.55 -12.48
C ASN A 88 4.09 1.42 -11.64
N GLU A 89 4.16 1.26 -10.33
CA GLU A 89 3.40 2.08 -9.41
C GLU A 89 4.25 3.01 -8.61
N TYR A 90 3.68 4.17 -8.30
CA TYR A 90 4.23 5.14 -7.39
C TYR A 90 3.39 5.12 -6.14
N VAL A 91 4.02 4.84 -5.01
CA VAL A 91 3.37 4.88 -3.70
C VAL A 91 4.11 5.83 -2.78
N ILE A 92 3.35 6.61 -2.03
CA ILE A 92 3.90 7.43 -0.95
C ILE A 92 3.79 6.61 0.33
N ILE A 93 4.90 6.52 1.06
CA ILE A 93 4.98 5.89 2.37
C ILE A 93 5.31 7.00 3.37
N ASN A 94 4.29 7.41 4.11
CA ASN A 94 4.48 8.35 5.21
C ASN A 94 4.89 7.60 6.47
N SER A 95 6.12 7.81 6.93
CA SER A 95 6.62 7.24 8.17
C SER A 95 5.86 7.82 9.36
N TRP A 96 5.16 6.93 10.07
CA TRP A 96 4.45 7.21 11.32
C TRP A 96 5.24 8.03 12.36
N ARG A 97 6.56 7.84 12.48
CA ARG A 97 7.33 8.40 13.60
C ARG A 97 7.94 9.76 13.29
N ASP A 98 8.34 9.99 12.05
CA ASP A 98 9.32 11.05 11.74
C ASP A 98 8.81 12.08 10.72
N SER A 99 7.51 12.06 10.39
CA SER A 99 6.88 12.94 9.38
C SER A 99 7.65 12.97 8.05
N THR A 100 8.37 11.89 7.76
CA THR A 100 9.18 11.75 6.57
C THR A 100 8.36 10.97 5.55
N GLU A 101 8.13 11.59 4.41
CA GLU A 101 7.43 11.00 3.28
C GLU A 101 8.47 10.40 2.34
N ILE A 102 8.32 9.12 2.03
CA ILE A 102 9.17 8.44 1.06
C ILE A 102 8.29 8.06 -0.12
N GLU A 103 8.58 8.65 -1.28
CA GLU A 103 8.00 8.18 -2.54
C GLU A 103 8.76 6.95 -3.01
N LEU A 104 8.06 5.86 -3.31
CA LEU A 104 8.62 4.66 -3.89
C LEU A 104 7.99 4.37 -5.24
N LYS A 105 8.82 4.20 -6.25
CA LYS A 105 8.46 3.56 -7.50
C LYS A 105 8.69 2.05 -7.38
N ILE A 106 7.67 1.25 -7.65
CA ILE A 106 7.70 -0.22 -7.55
C ILE A 106 7.32 -0.83 -8.90
N SER A 107 8.18 -1.67 -9.44
CA SER A 107 7.92 -2.44 -10.66
C SER A 107 7.57 -3.89 -10.30
N CYS A 108 6.35 -4.32 -10.65
CA CYS A 108 5.79 -5.62 -10.26
C CYS A 108 4.86 -6.19 -11.34
N HIS A 109 4.36 -7.42 -11.18
CA HIS A 109 3.45 -8.03 -12.16
C HIS A 109 1.97 -7.76 -11.84
N THR A 110 1.59 -7.84 -10.56
CA THR A 110 0.23 -7.59 -10.10
C THR A 110 0.23 -6.95 -8.73
N ILE A 111 -0.88 -6.29 -8.40
CA ILE A 111 -1.12 -5.71 -7.10
C ILE A 111 -2.40 -6.30 -6.52
N ASP A 112 -2.34 -6.70 -5.27
CA ASP A 112 -3.49 -7.17 -4.51
C ASP A 112 -3.76 -6.21 -3.35
N LEU A 113 -5.04 -5.94 -3.06
CA LEU A 113 -5.46 -5.24 -1.85
C LEU A 113 -6.17 -6.20 -0.90
N TYR A 114 -5.67 -6.28 0.33
CA TYR A 114 -6.28 -7.04 1.42
C TYR A 114 -6.85 -6.07 2.45
N VAL A 115 -8.13 -6.22 2.77
CA VAL A 115 -8.81 -5.43 3.81
C VAL A 115 -9.43 -6.36 4.84
N ASN A 116 -9.37 -5.97 6.11
CA ASN A 116 -9.93 -6.78 7.20
C ASN A 116 -11.46 -6.92 7.08
N ASP A 117 -12.08 -7.93 7.69
CA ASP A 117 -13.54 -8.15 7.59
C ASP A 117 -14.38 -7.04 8.22
N ASP A 118 -13.85 -6.38 9.25
CA ASP A 118 -14.52 -5.28 9.96
C ASP A 118 -14.49 -3.96 9.16
N PHE A 119 -14.39 -4.06 7.83
CA PHE A 119 -14.18 -2.93 6.96
C PHE A 119 -15.45 -2.09 6.80
N ASN A 120 -15.35 -0.80 7.08
CA ASN A 120 -16.36 0.18 6.71
C ASN A 120 -15.83 1.01 5.55
N PHE A 121 -16.36 0.81 4.34
CA PHE A 121 -16.23 1.80 3.26
C PHE A 121 -16.92 3.08 3.72
N ARG A 122 -16.16 4.05 4.21
CA ARG A 122 -16.70 5.37 4.56
C ARG A 122 -16.65 6.22 3.30
N SER A 123 -17.80 6.42 2.65
CA SER A 123 -17.90 7.43 1.59
C SER A 123 -17.63 8.81 2.18
N ARG A 124 -16.75 9.59 1.56
CA ARG A 124 -16.55 11.00 1.92
C ARG A 124 -17.14 11.88 0.84
N GLU A 125 -18.01 12.81 1.23
CA GLU A 125 -18.70 13.73 0.31
C GLU A 125 -17.93 15.05 0.05
N HIS A 126 -16.73 15.25 0.62
CA HIS A 126 -16.00 16.52 0.51
C HIS A 126 -14.51 16.35 0.17
N PRO A 127 -13.94 17.21 -0.72
CA PRO A 127 -12.51 17.23 -1.03
C PRO A 127 -11.68 17.64 0.19
N PHE A 128 -10.61 16.90 0.44
CA PHE A 128 -9.81 16.97 1.65
C PHE A 128 -8.96 18.25 1.75
N VAL A 129 -8.97 18.86 2.95
CA VAL A 129 -7.90 19.74 3.44
C VAL A 129 -6.90 18.82 4.16
N PRO A 130 -5.58 18.92 3.92
CA PRO A 130 -4.57 18.18 4.65
C PRO A 130 -4.83 18.32 6.14
N TYR A 131 -5.33 17.26 6.76
CA TYR A 131 -5.32 17.21 8.21
C TYR A 131 -3.85 17.24 8.59
N ASP A 132 -3.44 18.22 9.40
CA ASP A 132 -2.18 18.13 10.11
C ASP A 132 -2.08 16.73 10.72
N THR A 133 -1.22 15.88 10.16
CA THR A 133 -0.95 14.54 10.66
C THR A 133 0.16 14.62 11.71
N PRO A 134 -0.14 15.05 12.96
CA PRO A 134 0.62 14.50 14.09
C PRO A 134 -0.26 13.99 15.23
N LYS A 135 -1.60 14.00 15.09
CA LYS A 135 -2.50 13.33 16.03
C LYS A 135 -3.62 12.68 15.22
N TRP A 136 -3.67 11.35 15.22
CA TRP A 136 -4.76 10.55 14.67
C TRP A 136 -6.13 11.21 14.94
N LYS A 137 -7.13 10.95 14.08
CA LYS A 137 -8.54 11.12 14.52
C LYS A 137 -8.64 10.53 15.92
N ALA A 138 -9.20 11.27 16.87
CA ALA A 138 -9.34 10.90 18.28
C ALA A 138 -10.12 9.58 18.55
N ASN A 139 -10.38 8.79 17.50
CA ASN A 139 -11.34 7.70 17.43
C ASN A 139 -10.68 6.36 17.01
N MET A 140 -9.38 6.30 16.72
CA MET A 140 -8.67 5.04 16.45
C MET A 140 -7.91 4.57 17.70
N ASP A 141 -8.05 3.29 18.01
CA ASP A 141 -7.41 2.66 19.17
C ASP A 141 -5.93 2.38 18.88
N ASN A 142 -5.04 3.02 19.64
CA ASN A 142 -3.59 2.88 19.49
C ASN A 142 -3.12 1.43 19.62
N GLU A 143 -3.76 0.63 20.48
CA GLU A 143 -3.38 -0.78 20.64
C GLU A 143 -3.71 -1.58 19.37
N LYS A 144 -4.84 -1.27 18.71
CA LYS A 144 -5.19 -1.88 17.41
C LYS A 144 -4.19 -1.50 16.33
N ILE A 145 -3.77 -0.24 16.31
CA ILE A 145 -2.75 0.26 15.37
C ILE A 145 -1.43 -0.47 15.59
N GLU A 146 -0.96 -0.58 16.83
CA GLU A 146 0.30 -1.28 17.13
C GLU A 146 0.22 -2.74 16.74
N ARG A 147 -0.87 -3.43 17.10
CA ARG A 147 -1.11 -4.82 16.71
C ARG A 147 -1.10 -4.99 15.20
N PHE A 148 -1.72 -4.09 14.44
CA PHE A 148 -1.80 -4.18 12.97
C PHE A 148 -0.43 -4.27 12.28
N PHE A 149 0.59 -3.58 12.82
CA PHE A 149 1.95 -3.61 12.28
C PHE A 149 2.83 -4.73 12.84
N LEU A 150 2.34 -5.56 13.76
CA LEU A 150 3.08 -6.74 14.24
C LEU A 150 3.13 -7.82 13.15
N ARG A 151 4.27 -8.49 12.99
CA ARG A 151 4.46 -9.55 11.98
C ARG A 151 3.37 -10.63 12.01
N GLU A 152 2.92 -11.01 13.20
CA GLU A 152 1.84 -12.00 13.40
C GLU A 152 0.52 -11.58 12.74
N SER A 153 0.29 -10.27 12.66
CA SER A 153 -0.86 -9.71 11.96
C SER A 153 -0.77 -9.84 10.46
N PHE A 154 0.35 -10.28 9.87
CA PHE A 154 0.46 -10.53 8.44
C PHE A 154 0.37 -12.02 8.11
N ASP A 155 0.40 -12.92 9.10
CA ASP A 155 0.35 -14.38 8.85
C ASP A 155 -0.89 -14.79 8.07
N HIS A 156 -1.99 -14.07 8.27
CA HIS A 156 -3.20 -14.30 7.49
C HIS A 156 -3.02 -13.88 6.03
N VAL A 157 -2.35 -12.77 5.73
CA VAL A 157 -2.02 -12.35 4.34
C VAL A 157 -1.07 -13.35 3.70
N LEU A 158 -0.01 -13.74 4.41
CA LEU A 158 1.01 -14.69 3.94
C LEU A 158 0.42 -16.05 3.54
N LYS A 159 -0.70 -16.48 4.15
CA LYS A 159 -1.42 -17.71 3.75
C LYS A 159 -2.00 -17.63 2.35
N TYR A 160 -2.37 -16.44 1.86
CA TYR A 160 -2.93 -16.24 0.52
C TYR A 160 -1.88 -15.92 -0.54
N LEU A 161 -0.61 -15.78 -0.14
CA LEU A 161 0.52 -15.57 -1.03
C LEU A 161 1.13 -16.87 -1.58
N LYS A 162 0.78 -18.01 -0.97
CA LYS A 162 1.17 -19.38 -1.38
C LYS A 162 0.29 -19.89 -2.50
#